data_AF-A0A3D1HCP8-F1
#
_entry.id   AF-A0A3D1HCP8-F1
#
_cell.length_a   1.000
_cell.length_b   1.000
_cell.length_c   1.000
_cell.angle_alpha   90.00
_cell.angle_beta   90.00
_cell.angle_gamma   90.00
#
_symmetry.space_group_name_H-M   'P 1'
#
loop_
_entity.id
_entity.type
_entity.pdbx_description
1 polymer ?
#
loop_
_entity_poly.entity_id
_entity_poly.type
_entity_poly.pdbx_seq_one_letter_code
_entity_poly.pdbx_strand_id
1 'polypeptide(L)'
;MSRTVRIMIIAAVLFIGGIAFLIIGIKDNIEINKPRMNIEEMRASDFYDGRYVEGDIYEVWDEFAYTEESKSTMGIEHDKKVTDHYYIFPLETSFYDQKYMFAALCSRDSAELRVLDKMSDEADDYYINGEQLKTKIHFVGKVQALKGEYLKFFREVVAYNFEVSESEVDSIVAPFVIRSWKNDNSGVMIGFGIGGVVIGLAGLAFFIIRKIRTGRF
;
A
#
# COMPACT_ATOMS: atom_id res chain seq x y z
N MET A 1 47.91 2.10 -4.48
CA MET A 1 46.78 3.03 -4.76
C MET A 1 46.89 4.24 -3.83
N SER A 2 46.95 5.46 -4.37
CA SER A 2 47.12 6.66 -3.55
C SER A 2 45.84 7.00 -2.77
N ARG A 3 45.97 7.68 -1.61
CA ARG A 3 44.81 8.15 -0.82
C ARG A 3 43.85 9.00 -1.66
N THR A 4 44.37 9.75 -2.62
CA THR A 4 43.59 10.60 -3.53
C THR A 4 42.73 9.79 -4.50
N VAL A 5 43.27 8.68 -5.04
CA VAL A 5 42.51 7.77 -5.91
C VAL A 5 41.40 7.07 -5.13
N ARG A 6 41.66 6.66 -3.88
CA ARG A 6 40.62 6.08 -2.99
C ARG A 6 39.46 7.06 -2.74
N ILE A 7 39.76 8.32 -2.43
CA ILE A 7 38.76 9.36 -2.19
C ILE A 7 37.94 9.64 -3.46
N MET A 8 38.56 9.66 -4.64
CA MET A 8 37.84 9.80 -5.91
C MET A 8 36.88 8.64 -6.17
N ILE A 9 37.31 7.40 -5.95
CA ILE A 9 36.45 6.23 -6.14
C ILE A 9 35.24 6.29 -5.20
N ILE A 10 35.47 6.62 -3.92
CA ILE A 10 34.38 6.77 -2.94
C ILE A 10 33.43 7.90 -3.33
N ALA A 11 33.95 9.06 -3.76
CA ALA A 11 33.12 10.18 -4.20
C ALA A 11 32.29 9.83 -5.44
N ALA A 12 32.87 9.11 -6.40
CA ALA A 12 32.15 8.65 -7.60
C ALA A 12 31.04 7.64 -7.25
N VAL A 13 31.31 6.69 -6.35
CA VAL A 13 30.31 5.72 -5.88
C VAL A 13 29.16 6.41 -5.14
N LEU A 14 29.47 7.35 -4.25
CA LEU A 14 28.44 8.12 -3.52
C LEU A 14 27.62 9.02 -4.44
N PHE A 15 28.26 9.60 -5.46
CA PHE A 15 27.57 10.43 -6.45
C PHE A 15 26.58 9.60 -7.29
N ILE A 16 27.05 8.47 -7.85
CA ILE A 16 26.20 7.59 -8.68
C ILE A 16 25.10 6.96 -7.84
N GLY A 17 25.42 6.48 -6.63
CA GLY A 17 24.43 5.97 -5.68
C GLY A 17 23.41 7.02 -5.27
N GLY A 18 23.84 8.26 -5.00
CA GLY A 18 22.97 9.39 -4.68
C GLY A 18 22.00 9.71 -5.82
N ILE A 19 22.48 9.74 -7.07
CA ILE A 19 21.61 9.91 -8.25
C ILE A 19 20.59 8.78 -8.36
N ALA A 20 21.00 7.52 -8.15
CA ALA A 20 20.09 6.39 -8.21
C ALA A 20 18.99 6.49 -7.14
N PHE A 21 19.34 6.82 -5.89
CA PHE A 21 18.36 7.04 -4.82
C PHE A 21 17.44 8.24 -5.07
N LEU A 22 17.95 9.33 -5.67
CA LEU A 22 17.10 10.45 -6.12
C LEU A 22 16.10 10.01 -7.18
N ILE A 23 16.53 9.24 -8.19
CA ILE A 23 15.64 8.77 -9.26
C ILE A 23 14.53 7.90 -8.68
N ILE A 24 14.87 6.97 -7.77
CA ILE A 24 13.87 6.11 -7.10
C ILE A 24 12.91 6.96 -6.27
N GLY A 25 13.41 7.84 -5.41
CA GLY A 25 12.57 8.69 -4.56
C GLY A 25 11.69 9.67 -5.36
N ILE A 26 12.19 10.22 -6.47
CA ILE A 26 11.41 11.07 -7.39
C ILE A 26 10.34 10.24 -8.10
N LYS A 27 10.67 9.04 -8.59
CA LYS A 27 9.70 8.15 -9.24
C LYS A 27 8.57 7.78 -8.28
N ASP A 28 8.90 7.43 -7.05
CA ASP A 28 7.91 7.14 -6.01
C ASP A 28 7.05 8.39 -5.76
N ASN A 29 7.64 9.58 -5.61
CA ASN A 29 6.88 10.83 -5.48
C ASN A 29 6.00 11.17 -6.68
N ILE A 30 6.42 10.88 -7.91
CA ILE A 30 5.60 11.08 -9.12
C ILE A 30 4.42 10.11 -9.10
N GLU A 31 4.65 8.85 -8.75
CA GLU A 31 3.59 7.84 -8.67
C GLU A 31 2.57 8.17 -7.56
N ILE A 32 3.03 8.81 -6.48
CA ILE A 32 2.24 9.32 -5.36
C ILE A 32 1.40 10.54 -5.73
N ASN A 33 1.96 11.44 -6.54
CA ASN A 33 1.32 12.69 -6.96
C ASN A 33 0.42 12.51 -8.18
N LYS A 34 0.29 11.30 -8.72
CA LYS A 34 -0.79 11.02 -9.65
C LYS A 34 -2.12 11.22 -8.92
N PRO A 35 -3.13 11.83 -9.57
CA PRO A 35 -4.46 11.93 -8.99
C PRO A 35 -4.92 10.55 -8.54
N ARG A 36 -5.19 10.41 -7.25
CA ARG A 36 -5.76 9.18 -6.68
C ARG A 36 -7.25 9.18 -6.99
N MET A 37 -7.79 8.01 -7.27
CA MET A 37 -9.23 7.87 -7.41
C MET A 37 -9.88 8.03 -6.03
N ASN A 38 -10.94 8.82 -5.95
CA ASN A 38 -11.72 8.95 -4.71
C ASN A 38 -12.43 7.61 -4.41
N ILE A 39 -12.16 7.02 -3.24
CA ILE A 39 -12.77 5.74 -2.82
C ILE A 39 -14.30 5.83 -2.81
N GLU A 40 -14.85 6.94 -2.32
CA GLU A 40 -16.30 7.21 -2.19
C GLU A 40 -17.01 7.19 -3.57
N GLU A 41 -16.28 7.52 -4.63
CA GLU A 41 -16.79 7.61 -6.01
C GLU A 41 -16.46 6.37 -6.86
N MET A 42 -15.80 5.36 -6.29
CA MET A 42 -15.38 4.19 -7.06
C MET A 42 -16.55 3.32 -7.50
N ARG A 43 -16.54 2.95 -8.79
CA ARG A 43 -17.40 1.91 -9.36
C ARG A 43 -16.60 0.64 -9.67
N ALA A 44 -17.32 -0.46 -9.91
CA ALA A 44 -16.74 -1.73 -10.36
C ALA A 44 -15.76 -1.57 -11.55
N SER A 45 -16.13 -0.73 -12.53
CA SER A 45 -15.35 -0.47 -13.73
C SER A 45 -14.08 0.35 -13.49
N ASP A 46 -13.94 0.98 -12.33
CA ASP A 46 -12.77 1.77 -11.97
C ASP A 46 -11.61 0.90 -11.48
N PHE A 47 -11.86 -0.35 -11.11
CA PHE A 47 -10.81 -1.22 -10.61
C PHE A 47 -9.86 -1.66 -11.73
N TYR A 48 -8.56 -1.41 -11.54
CA TYR A 48 -7.48 -2.04 -12.27
C TYR A 48 -6.24 -2.20 -11.38
N ASP A 49 -5.42 -3.21 -11.66
CA ASP A 49 -4.23 -3.53 -10.87
C ASP A 49 -3.22 -2.37 -10.86
N GLY A 50 -2.83 -1.93 -9.66
CA GLY A 50 -1.89 -0.85 -9.45
C GLY A 50 -2.50 0.56 -9.35
N ARG A 51 -3.82 0.73 -9.45
CA ARG A 51 -4.49 2.02 -9.20
C ARG A 51 -4.29 2.44 -7.74
N TYR A 52 -3.98 3.72 -7.51
CA TYR A 52 -3.98 4.31 -6.18
C TYR A 52 -5.32 4.98 -5.89
N VAL A 53 -5.79 4.81 -4.66
CA VAL A 53 -7.09 5.28 -4.20
C VAL A 53 -6.92 5.95 -2.84
N GLU A 54 -7.74 6.96 -2.57
CA GLU A 54 -7.77 7.69 -1.31
C GLU A 54 -9.18 8.24 -1.09
N GLY A 55 -9.64 8.24 0.16
CA GLY A 55 -10.97 8.75 0.49
C GLY A 55 -11.39 8.31 1.89
N ASP A 56 -12.56 8.76 2.31
CA ASP A 56 -13.17 8.27 3.54
C ASP A 56 -13.95 6.98 3.26
N ILE A 57 -13.90 6.04 4.20
CA ILE A 57 -14.71 4.82 4.20
C ILE A 57 -15.65 4.92 5.40
N TYR A 58 -16.95 4.74 5.14
CA TYR A 58 -17.99 4.84 6.17
C TYR A 58 -18.51 3.48 6.63
N GLU A 59 -18.19 2.41 5.91
CA GLU A 59 -18.69 1.07 6.18
C GLU A 59 -17.70 0.01 5.69
N VAL A 60 -17.44 -0.98 6.53
CA VAL A 60 -16.86 -2.27 6.17
C VAL A 60 -17.64 -3.34 6.91
N TRP A 61 -17.72 -4.53 6.35
CA TRP A 61 -18.35 -5.68 7.00
C TRP A 61 -17.28 -6.69 7.40
N ASP A 62 -17.72 -7.87 7.82
CA ASP A 62 -16.92 -8.96 8.36
C ASP A 62 -15.51 -9.12 7.76
N GLU A 63 -14.58 -9.43 8.65
CA GLU A 63 -13.30 -10.00 8.26
C GLU A 63 -13.52 -11.41 7.70
N PHE A 64 -13.19 -11.62 6.43
CA PHE A 64 -13.40 -12.91 5.77
C PHE A 64 -12.13 -13.75 5.67
N ALA A 65 -10.95 -13.13 5.83
CA ALA A 65 -9.67 -13.81 5.78
C ALA A 65 -8.57 -13.01 6.48
N TYR A 66 -7.53 -13.71 6.89
CA TYR A 66 -6.27 -13.11 7.35
C TYR A 66 -5.06 -13.94 6.91
N THR A 67 -3.89 -13.31 6.92
CA THR A 67 -2.60 -13.94 6.65
C THR A 67 -1.79 -14.06 7.94
N GLU A 68 -1.39 -15.27 8.32
CA GLU A 68 -0.40 -15.50 9.38
C GLU A 68 1.00 -15.66 8.78
N GLU A 69 1.96 -14.88 9.28
CA GLU A 69 3.38 -15.20 9.13
C GLU A 69 3.84 -15.99 10.35
N SER A 70 4.43 -17.16 10.12
CA SER A 70 5.10 -17.96 11.15
C SER A 70 6.59 -18.07 10.85
N LYS A 71 7.41 -18.16 11.88
CA LYS A 71 8.83 -18.52 11.74
C LYS A 71 8.98 -20.00 12.03
N SER A 72 9.64 -20.73 11.12
CA SER A 72 9.99 -22.12 11.36
C SER A 72 11.46 -22.24 11.76
N THR A 73 11.75 -22.95 12.85
CA THR A 73 13.10 -23.43 13.17
C THR A 73 13.06 -24.94 13.26
N MET A 74 13.86 -25.63 12.43
CA MET A 74 13.89 -27.10 12.35
C MET A 74 12.52 -27.76 12.12
N GLY A 75 11.63 -27.11 11.35
CA GLY A 75 10.30 -27.64 11.05
C GLY A 75 9.26 -27.43 12.14
N ILE A 76 9.62 -26.78 13.25
CA ILE A 76 8.67 -26.39 14.31
C ILE A 76 8.30 -24.92 14.09
N GLU A 77 7.00 -24.65 13.94
CA GLU A 77 6.46 -23.30 13.84
C GLU A 77 6.48 -22.59 15.20
N HIS A 78 7.04 -21.39 15.23
CA HIS A 78 7.05 -20.47 16.36
C HIS A 78 6.80 -19.04 15.84
N ASP A 79 6.45 -18.12 16.74
CA ASP A 79 6.21 -16.71 16.41
C ASP A 79 5.14 -16.49 15.32
N LYS A 80 3.92 -16.99 15.54
CA LYS A 80 2.78 -16.69 14.67
C LYS A 80 2.36 -15.24 14.85
N LYS A 81 2.32 -14.48 13.77
CA LYS A 81 1.85 -13.10 13.73
C LYS A 81 0.85 -12.96 12.59
N VAL A 82 -0.37 -12.55 12.90
CA VAL A 82 -1.32 -12.11 11.88
C VAL A 82 -0.78 -10.81 11.27
N THR A 83 -0.70 -10.77 9.94
CA THR A 83 -0.02 -9.72 9.21
C THR A 83 -0.96 -8.91 8.35
N ASP A 84 -1.85 -9.54 7.59
CA ASP A 84 -2.83 -8.85 6.76
C ASP A 84 -4.23 -9.36 7.13
N HIS A 85 -5.17 -8.44 7.35
CA HIS A 85 -6.59 -8.74 7.55
C HIS A 85 -7.38 -8.26 6.33
N TYR A 86 -8.42 -9.00 5.95
CA TYR A 86 -9.23 -8.74 4.77
C TYR A 86 -10.70 -8.60 5.16
N TYR A 87 -11.28 -7.43 4.89
CA TYR A 87 -12.67 -7.08 5.18
C TYR A 87 -13.48 -6.98 3.90
N ILE A 88 -14.78 -7.25 4.00
CA ILE A 88 -15.73 -7.01 2.92
C ILE A 88 -16.01 -5.50 2.86
N PHE A 89 -15.82 -4.90 1.69
CA PHE A 89 -16.05 -3.47 1.48
C PHE A 89 -17.17 -3.23 0.48
N PRO A 90 -18.33 -2.73 0.91
CA PRO A 90 -19.40 -2.34 0.00
C PRO A 90 -19.03 -1.04 -0.74
N LEU A 91 -19.12 -1.05 -2.07
CA LEU A 91 -18.87 0.17 -2.85
C LEU A 91 -20.02 1.15 -2.67
N GLU A 92 -19.76 2.37 -2.20
CA GLU A 92 -20.81 3.38 -1.94
C GLU A 92 -21.65 3.69 -3.18
N THR A 93 -21.00 3.82 -4.35
CA THR A 93 -21.69 4.10 -5.61
C THR A 93 -22.70 3.01 -6.00
N SER A 94 -22.48 1.79 -5.52
CA SER A 94 -23.27 0.60 -5.88
C SER A 94 -24.68 0.64 -5.30
N PHE A 95 -24.86 1.29 -4.15
CA PHE A 95 -26.17 1.53 -3.54
C PHE A 95 -27.02 2.49 -4.36
N TYR A 96 -26.42 3.56 -4.89
CA TYR A 96 -27.12 4.53 -5.75
C TYR A 96 -27.53 3.92 -7.09
N ASP A 97 -26.68 3.06 -7.66
CA ASP A 97 -26.92 2.40 -8.94
C ASP A 97 -27.82 1.14 -8.81
N GLN A 98 -28.33 0.83 -7.61
CA GLN A 98 -29.13 -0.37 -7.27
C GLN A 98 -28.48 -1.69 -7.71
N LYS A 99 -27.15 -1.71 -7.74
CA LYS A 99 -26.34 -2.86 -8.13
C LYS A 99 -25.28 -3.05 -7.08
N TYR A 100 -25.65 -3.68 -5.96
CA TYR A 100 -24.75 -3.96 -4.86
C TYR A 100 -23.46 -4.61 -5.37
N MET A 101 -22.34 -3.97 -5.07
CA MET A 101 -21.01 -4.41 -5.49
C MET A 101 -20.07 -4.35 -4.30
N PHE A 102 -19.31 -5.41 -4.11
CA PHE A 102 -18.36 -5.56 -3.01
C PHE A 102 -16.95 -5.72 -3.56
N ALA A 103 -15.99 -5.05 -2.94
CA ALA A 103 -14.56 -5.32 -3.10
C ALA A 103 -13.99 -5.78 -1.75
N ALA A 104 -12.73 -6.20 -1.73
CA ALA A 104 -12.03 -6.44 -0.46
C ALA A 104 -11.24 -5.20 -0.04
N LEU A 105 -11.17 -4.95 1.27
CA LEU A 105 -10.23 -3.99 1.87
C LEU A 105 -9.21 -4.78 2.69
N CYS A 106 -7.94 -4.43 2.60
CA CYS A 106 -6.89 -5.12 3.35
C CYS A 106 -6.01 -4.13 4.11
N SER A 107 -5.78 -4.38 5.40
CA SER A 107 -4.80 -3.64 6.18
C SER A 107 -3.95 -4.56 7.05
N ARG A 108 -2.77 -4.03 7.40
CA ARG A 108 -1.82 -4.60 8.37
C ARG A 108 -1.52 -3.63 9.52
N ASP A 109 -2.02 -2.40 9.41
CA ASP A 109 -1.69 -1.35 10.34
C ASP A 109 -2.61 -1.44 11.56
N SER A 110 -2.03 -1.65 12.73
CA SER A 110 -2.82 -1.86 13.96
C SER A 110 -3.78 -0.71 14.31
N ALA A 111 -3.51 0.52 13.85
CA ALA A 111 -4.41 1.64 14.11
C ALA A 111 -5.60 1.64 13.15
N GLU A 112 -5.36 1.33 11.87
CA GLU A 112 -6.43 1.11 10.89
C GLU A 112 -7.29 -0.09 11.28
N LEU A 113 -6.68 -1.23 11.63
CA LEU A 113 -7.40 -2.46 12.02
C LEU A 113 -8.38 -2.22 13.17
N ARG A 114 -7.97 -1.52 14.24
CA ARG A 114 -8.89 -1.18 15.35
C ARG A 114 -10.11 -0.36 14.91
N VAL A 115 -9.97 0.45 13.87
CA VAL A 115 -11.08 1.25 13.34
C VAL A 115 -11.94 0.40 12.42
N LEU A 116 -11.33 -0.47 11.59
CA LEU A 116 -12.04 -1.41 10.72
C LEU A 116 -12.86 -2.43 11.52
N ASP A 117 -12.29 -3.02 12.57
CA ASP A 117 -13.00 -3.93 13.48
C ASP A 117 -14.25 -3.24 14.07
N LYS A 118 -14.06 -2.01 14.58
CA LYS A 118 -15.17 -1.22 15.12
C LYS A 118 -16.23 -0.86 14.08
N MET A 119 -15.82 -0.61 12.84
CA MET A 119 -16.75 -0.35 11.74
C MET A 119 -17.54 -1.60 11.36
N SER A 120 -16.90 -2.78 11.39
CA SER A 120 -17.56 -4.07 11.18
C SER A 120 -18.61 -4.34 12.26
N ASP A 121 -18.24 -4.16 13.54
CA ASP A 121 -19.19 -4.30 14.67
C ASP A 121 -20.38 -3.33 14.52
N GLU A 122 -20.12 -2.06 14.13
CA GLU A 122 -21.17 -1.07 13.89
C GLU A 122 -22.06 -1.43 12.70
N ALA A 123 -21.52 -2.08 11.66
CA ALA A 123 -22.30 -2.56 10.53
C ALA A 123 -23.24 -3.69 10.94
N ASP A 124 -22.77 -4.65 11.74
CA ASP A 124 -23.62 -5.72 12.29
C ASP A 124 -24.76 -5.14 13.13
N ASP A 125 -24.46 -4.21 14.03
CA ASP A 125 -25.48 -3.54 14.84
C ASP A 125 -26.45 -2.70 14.00
N TYR A 126 -25.99 -2.08 12.91
CA TYR A 126 -26.84 -1.37 11.96
C TYR A 126 -27.85 -2.33 11.31
N TYR A 127 -27.39 -3.47 10.76
CA TYR A 127 -28.26 -4.39 10.02
C TYR A 127 -29.16 -5.25 10.94
N ILE A 128 -28.73 -5.56 12.16
CA ILE A 128 -29.50 -6.36 13.12
C ILE A 128 -30.45 -5.48 13.94
N ASN A 129 -29.96 -4.36 14.47
CA ASN A 129 -30.63 -3.55 15.47
C ASN A 129 -31.11 -2.18 14.95
N GLY A 130 -30.72 -1.79 13.73
CA GLY A 130 -31.04 -0.47 13.16
C GLY A 130 -30.26 0.67 13.83
N GLU A 131 -29.12 0.38 14.46
CA GLU A 131 -28.25 1.41 15.03
C GLU A 131 -27.62 2.29 13.96
N GLN A 132 -26.99 3.41 14.32
CA GLN A 132 -26.33 4.29 13.36
C GLN A 132 -24.85 3.96 13.21
N LEU A 133 -24.36 3.88 11.97
CA LEU A 133 -22.94 3.92 11.63
C LEU A 133 -22.36 5.28 12.05
N LYS A 134 -21.29 5.27 12.87
CA LYS A 134 -20.70 6.49 13.45
C LYS A 134 -19.22 6.62 13.09
N THR A 135 -18.56 5.50 12.90
CA THR A 135 -17.13 5.44 12.66
C THR A 135 -16.83 5.59 11.19
N LYS A 136 -15.79 6.36 10.88
CA LYS A 136 -15.22 6.47 9.54
C LYS A 136 -13.71 6.45 9.60
N ILE A 137 -13.09 6.03 8.51
CA ILE A 137 -11.64 6.02 8.38
C ILE A 137 -11.24 6.69 7.07
N HIS A 138 -10.25 7.59 7.14
CA HIS A 138 -9.57 8.05 5.95
C HIS A 138 -8.56 6.99 5.51
N PHE A 139 -8.74 6.42 4.31
CA PHE A 139 -7.98 5.28 3.84
C PHE A 139 -7.18 5.63 2.59
N VAL A 140 -5.91 5.23 2.56
CA VAL A 140 -5.05 5.33 1.37
C VAL A 140 -4.63 3.93 0.97
N GLY A 141 -4.91 3.55 -0.28
CA GLY A 141 -4.70 2.19 -0.72
C GLY A 141 -4.19 2.06 -2.15
N LYS A 142 -3.70 0.86 -2.45
CA LYS A 142 -3.37 0.41 -3.80
C LYS A 142 -4.25 -0.78 -4.17
N VAL A 143 -4.93 -0.65 -5.30
CA VAL A 143 -5.75 -1.72 -5.88
C VAL A 143 -4.85 -2.83 -6.39
N GLN A 144 -5.19 -4.07 -6.04
CA GLN A 144 -4.56 -5.29 -6.53
C GLN A 144 -5.64 -6.29 -6.93
N ALA A 145 -5.35 -7.14 -7.91
CA ALA A 145 -6.26 -8.25 -8.22
C ALA A 145 -6.31 -9.25 -7.05
N LEU A 146 -7.51 -9.57 -6.59
CA LEU A 146 -7.72 -10.62 -5.59
C LEU A 146 -7.74 -11.98 -6.31
N LYS A 147 -6.94 -12.94 -5.85
CA LYS A 147 -6.70 -14.21 -6.56
C LYS A 147 -6.63 -15.38 -5.61
N GLY A 148 -6.78 -16.59 -6.16
CA GLY A 148 -6.59 -17.84 -5.43
C GLY A 148 -7.61 -18.02 -4.31
N GLU A 149 -7.14 -18.51 -3.16
CA GLU A 149 -7.98 -18.85 -2.01
C GLU A 149 -8.70 -17.62 -1.44
N TYR A 150 -8.05 -16.45 -1.40
CA TYR A 150 -8.71 -15.23 -0.89
C TYR A 150 -9.90 -14.81 -1.75
N LEU A 151 -9.80 -14.92 -3.09
CA LEU A 151 -10.95 -14.65 -3.96
C LEU A 151 -12.07 -15.69 -3.76
N LYS A 152 -11.69 -16.96 -3.54
CA LYS A 152 -12.64 -18.02 -3.27
C LYS A 152 -13.40 -17.74 -1.95
N PHE A 153 -12.69 -17.48 -0.86
CA PHE A 153 -13.31 -17.16 0.43
C PHE A 153 -14.18 -15.91 0.36
N PHE A 154 -13.72 -14.88 -0.36
CA PHE A 154 -14.50 -13.67 -0.56
C PHE A 154 -15.82 -13.93 -1.30
N ARG A 155 -15.79 -14.77 -2.34
CA ARG A 155 -17.02 -15.17 -3.05
C ARG A 155 -17.94 -16.01 -2.16
N GLU A 156 -17.40 -16.95 -1.40
CA GLU A 156 -18.19 -17.82 -0.52
C GLU A 156 -18.92 -17.02 0.57
N VAL A 157 -18.23 -16.08 1.23
CA VAL A 157 -18.85 -15.25 2.29
C VAL A 157 -19.90 -14.29 1.72
N VAL A 158 -19.64 -13.66 0.56
CA VAL A 158 -20.61 -12.76 -0.08
C VAL A 158 -21.81 -13.55 -0.59
N ALA A 159 -21.60 -14.73 -1.19
CA ALA A 159 -22.70 -15.58 -1.63
C ALA A 159 -23.60 -16.02 -0.46
N TYR A 160 -22.98 -16.39 0.67
CA TYR A 160 -23.70 -16.76 1.89
C TYR A 160 -24.49 -15.59 2.48
N ASN A 161 -23.87 -14.42 2.65
CA ASN A 161 -24.51 -13.25 3.27
C ASN A 161 -25.69 -12.69 2.44
N PHE A 162 -25.67 -12.87 1.12
CA PHE A 162 -26.72 -12.38 0.22
C PHE A 162 -27.65 -13.48 -0.31
N GLU A 163 -27.48 -14.72 0.14
CA GLU A 163 -28.26 -15.88 -0.31
C GLU A 163 -28.29 -16.06 -1.84
N VAL A 164 -27.19 -15.68 -2.52
CA VAL A 164 -27.06 -15.81 -3.98
C VAL A 164 -26.31 -17.07 -4.37
N SER A 165 -26.57 -17.58 -5.58
CA SER A 165 -25.81 -18.72 -6.08
C SER A 165 -24.35 -18.37 -6.41
N GLU A 166 -23.46 -19.36 -6.42
CA GLU A 166 -22.07 -19.18 -6.88
C GLU A 166 -21.98 -18.63 -8.32
N SER A 167 -22.97 -18.91 -9.16
CA SER A 167 -23.04 -18.36 -10.52
C SER A 167 -23.45 -16.89 -10.58
N GLU A 168 -24.11 -16.38 -9.53
CA GLU A 168 -24.59 -14.99 -9.45
C GLU A 168 -23.64 -14.09 -8.65
N VAL A 169 -22.78 -14.67 -7.80
CA VAL A 169 -21.86 -13.90 -6.95
C VAL A 169 -20.93 -13.00 -7.76
N ASP A 170 -20.54 -13.41 -8.96
CA ASP A 170 -19.68 -12.62 -9.85
C ASP A 170 -20.35 -11.34 -10.37
N SER A 171 -21.67 -11.23 -10.24
CA SER A 171 -22.40 -10.00 -10.57
C SER A 171 -22.38 -8.95 -9.46
N ILE A 172 -21.99 -9.35 -8.24
CA ILE A 172 -21.94 -8.49 -7.04
C ILE A 172 -20.53 -8.42 -6.43
N VAL A 173 -19.56 -9.18 -6.94
CA VAL A 173 -18.17 -9.17 -6.45
C VAL A 173 -17.22 -8.55 -7.48
N ALA A 174 -16.52 -7.51 -7.08
CA ALA A 174 -15.31 -7.04 -7.76
C ALA A 174 -14.12 -7.91 -7.33
N PRO A 175 -13.39 -8.56 -8.25
CA PRO A 175 -12.27 -9.45 -7.92
C PRO A 175 -10.98 -8.66 -7.61
N PHE A 176 -11.09 -7.67 -6.73
CA PHE A 176 -10.02 -6.76 -6.36
C PHE A 176 -9.96 -6.53 -4.86
N VAL A 177 -8.77 -6.19 -4.38
CA VAL A 177 -8.51 -5.76 -3.01
C VAL A 177 -7.86 -4.39 -3.03
N ILE A 178 -8.37 -3.48 -2.19
CA ILE A 178 -7.72 -2.22 -1.88
C ILE A 178 -6.82 -2.48 -0.67
N ARG A 179 -5.51 -2.57 -0.89
CA ARG A 179 -4.55 -2.81 0.18
C ARG A 179 -4.03 -1.49 0.73
N SER A 180 -4.06 -1.33 2.05
CA SER A 180 -3.49 -0.19 2.78
C SER A 180 -2.06 0.06 2.31
N TRP A 181 -1.80 1.31 1.97
CA TRP A 181 -0.52 1.74 1.47
C TRP A 181 -0.03 2.91 2.31
N LYS A 182 1.04 2.66 3.08
CA LYS A 182 1.79 3.70 3.79
C LYS A 182 3.16 3.85 3.14
N ASN A 183 3.51 5.07 2.77
CA ASN A 183 4.83 5.38 2.24
C ASN A 183 5.71 6.01 3.31
N ASP A 184 6.32 5.13 4.07
CA ASP A 184 7.21 5.54 5.14
C ASP A 184 8.65 5.85 4.62
N ASN A 185 8.94 5.60 3.34
CA ASN A 185 10.33 5.56 2.85
C ASN A 185 10.70 6.56 1.72
N SER A 186 9.78 7.21 1.00
CA SER A 186 10.18 8.10 -0.12
C SER A 186 10.98 9.33 0.34
N GLY A 187 10.60 9.95 1.46
CA GLY A 187 11.32 11.09 2.03
C GLY A 187 12.75 10.74 2.48
N VAL A 188 12.93 9.54 3.01
CA VAL A 188 14.24 9.01 3.42
C VAL A 188 15.12 8.73 2.20
N MET A 189 14.56 8.14 1.14
CA MET A 189 15.31 7.89 -0.11
C MET A 189 15.74 9.18 -0.81
N ILE A 190 14.88 10.20 -0.85
CA ILE A 190 15.26 11.53 -1.36
C ILE A 190 16.35 12.15 -0.51
N GLY A 191 16.27 12.04 0.83
CA GLY A 191 17.30 12.53 1.75
C GLY A 191 18.67 11.90 1.51
N PHE A 192 18.73 10.56 1.40
CA PHE A 192 19.97 9.85 1.03
C PHE A 192 20.48 10.24 -0.35
N GLY A 193 19.56 10.43 -1.30
CA GLY A 193 19.88 10.87 -2.65
C GLY A 193 20.57 12.25 -2.67
N ILE A 194 19.99 13.24 -2.00
CA ILE A 194 20.57 14.59 -1.86
C ILE A 194 21.95 14.52 -1.19
N GLY A 195 22.05 13.78 -0.08
CA GLY A 195 23.31 13.63 0.66
C GLY A 195 24.42 13.02 -0.18
N GLY A 196 24.13 11.94 -0.92
CA GLY A 196 25.09 11.28 -1.80
C GLY A 196 25.59 12.18 -2.93
N VAL A 197 24.69 12.95 -3.56
CA VAL A 197 25.04 13.90 -4.63
C VAL A 197 25.94 15.03 -4.12
N VAL A 198 25.60 15.64 -2.97
CA VAL A 198 26.38 16.75 -2.39
C VAL A 198 27.80 16.30 -2.01
N ILE A 199 27.93 15.15 -1.35
CA ILE A 199 29.24 14.60 -0.96
C ILE A 199 30.06 14.25 -2.21
N GLY A 200 29.41 13.66 -3.22
CA GLY A 200 30.03 13.35 -4.50
C GLY A 200 30.62 14.59 -5.19
N LEU A 201 29.83 15.65 -5.31
CA LEU A 201 30.25 16.93 -5.91
C LEU A 201 31.36 17.61 -5.11
N ALA A 202 31.29 17.61 -3.78
CA ALA A 202 32.32 18.17 -2.92
C ALA A 202 33.66 17.42 -3.06
N GLY A 203 33.63 16.08 -3.16
CA GLY A 203 34.82 15.27 -3.42
C GLY A 203 35.45 15.57 -4.79
N LEU A 204 34.62 15.80 -5.80
CA LEU A 204 35.04 16.16 -7.16
C LEU A 204 35.67 17.56 -7.21
N ALA A 205 35.04 18.55 -6.56
CA ALA A 205 35.56 19.91 -6.43
C ALA A 205 36.89 19.96 -5.66
N PHE A 206 36.99 19.24 -4.54
CA PHE A 206 38.22 19.12 -3.77
C PHE A 206 39.37 18.54 -4.63
N PHE A 207 39.07 17.54 -5.46
CA PHE A 207 40.05 16.95 -6.36
C PHE A 207 40.53 17.95 -7.42
N ILE A 208 39.61 18.68 -8.07
CA ILE A 208 39.95 19.71 -9.07
C ILE A 208 40.80 20.81 -8.44
N ILE A 209 40.39 21.36 -7.29
CA ILE A 209 41.14 22.40 -6.58
C ILE A 209 42.55 21.91 -6.20
N ARG A 210 42.65 20.66 -5.71
CA ARG A 210 43.93 20.06 -5.37
C ARG A 210 44.81 19.86 -6.61
N LYS A 211 44.25 19.41 -7.73
CA LYS A 211 45.00 19.20 -8.99
C LYS A 211 45.50 20.54 -9.57
N ILE A 212 44.67 21.58 -9.53
CA ILE A 212 45.06 22.96 -9.91
C ILE A 212 46.18 23.49 -9.00
N ARG A 213 46.08 23.32 -7.67
CA ARG A 213 47.12 23.74 -6.73
C ARG A 213 48.43 22.96 -6.83
N THR A 214 48.40 21.70 -7.28
CA THR A 214 49.59 20.83 -7.36
C THR A 214 50.24 20.79 -8.74
N GLY A 215 49.66 21.45 -9.75
CA GLY A 215 50.33 21.77 -11.02
C GLY A 215 50.74 20.59 -11.90
N ARG A 216 50.29 19.37 -11.61
CA ARG A 216 50.62 18.17 -12.42
C ARG A 216 49.42 17.75 -13.26
N PHE A 217 49.55 17.92 -14.58
CA PHE A 217 48.66 17.31 -15.56
C PHE A 217 48.82 15.79 -15.55
#